data_AF-A0A442GWB3-F1
#
_entry.id   AF-A0A442GWB3-F1
#
_cell.length_a   1.000
_cell.length_b   1.000
_cell.length_c   1.000
_cell.angle_alpha   90.00
_cell.angle_beta   90.00
_cell.angle_gamma   90.00
#
_symmetry.space_group_name_H-M   'P 1'
#
loop_
_entity.id
_entity.type
_entity.pdbx_description
1 polymer ?
#
loop_
_entity_poly.entity_id
_entity_poly.type
_entity_poly.pdbx_seq_one_letter_code
_entity_poly.pdbx_strand_id
1 'polypeptide(L)'
;MTMDLEPGVDEGFVETYYSFAGECPATGAGVSNPNAPYQLPGPQVEYAAAYWLINSKLRVPTLADIEAEVGKAPAYPRDKTFLDGEIAELKNLAARRDNPLPTNYVSDFINLHSPPFGAIFNGTPARPQYRVDYPTIQDSRITRLPKTVVTTGRELARMFEIESPGLLHRHALNWFLFYRPEISPPRQARIGLALDLTIYAALAAAWHYKWAAGPAVSFRQRPWEYDHTVSVMYDHVVGNRGTGNGALRGCPCPTPGTPRHPAYPSGHSTYSAAASAILKYFFRDEYAATQLDKLCDNIGEARIWAGIHWRTDHEFGQQVGRAAARVIIKQLEADCIPVFDDRPCSAHPNDPPPSAADLAAAEAARKAPCAHPDDHDNIPPRRPRGKRELGVF
;
A
#
# COMPACT_ATOMS: atom_id res chain seq x y z
N MET A 1 50.53 -19.76 0.19
CA MET A 1 49.41 -20.72 0.05
C MET A 1 48.21 -19.94 -0.43
N THR A 2 48.08 -19.87 -1.74
CA THR A 2 46.87 -19.49 -2.46
C THR A 2 45.81 -20.54 -2.19
N MET A 3 44.59 -20.12 -1.85
CA MET A 3 43.41 -20.99 -1.86
C MET A 3 42.51 -20.48 -2.97
N ASP A 4 42.43 -21.28 -4.02
CA ASP A 4 41.63 -21.05 -5.21
C ASP A 4 40.14 -21.04 -4.86
N LEU A 5 39.44 -20.00 -5.31
CA LEU A 5 37.99 -19.98 -5.42
C LEU A 5 37.65 -20.34 -6.87
N GLU A 6 36.90 -21.42 -7.07
CA GLU A 6 36.49 -21.90 -8.39
C GLU A 6 35.73 -20.83 -9.21
N PRO A 7 35.92 -20.78 -10.54
CA PRO A 7 35.15 -19.92 -11.44
C PRO A 7 33.86 -20.64 -11.85
N GLY A 8 32.73 -20.19 -11.31
CA GLY A 8 31.42 -20.76 -11.60
C GLY A 8 30.30 -19.75 -11.42
N VAL A 9 30.46 -18.54 -11.96
CA VAL A 9 29.35 -17.61 -12.13
C VAL A 9 29.01 -17.60 -13.60
N ASP A 10 27.90 -18.26 -13.91
CA ASP A 10 27.24 -18.23 -15.21
C ASP A 10 26.97 -16.77 -15.60
N GLU A 11 27.75 -16.24 -16.54
CA GLU A 11 27.70 -14.84 -17.02
C GLU A 11 26.39 -14.51 -17.78
N GLY A 12 25.44 -15.45 -17.88
CA GLY A 12 24.20 -15.31 -18.64
C GLY A 12 23.08 -14.44 -18.03
N PHE A 13 23.33 -13.67 -16.96
CA PHE A 13 22.27 -12.93 -16.25
C PHE A 13 22.31 -11.39 -16.35
N VAL A 14 23.24 -10.82 -17.14
CA VAL A 14 23.52 -9.36 -17.10
C VAL A 14 22.75 -8.53 -18.16
N GLU A 15 21.97 -9.12 -19.06
CA GLU A 15 21.41 -8.33 -20.17
C GLU A 15 20.04 -7.66 -19.99
N THR A 16 19.25 -7.90 -18.92
CA THR A 16 17.80 -7.57 -18.99
C THR A 16 17.28 -6.42 -18.13
N TYR A 17 18.14 -5.66 -17.44
CA TYR A 17 17.71 -4.44 -16.72
C TYR A 17 18.01 -3.13 -17.44
N TYR A 18 18.89 -3.17 -18.45
CA TYR A 18 19.17 -2.05 -19.35
C TYR A 18 19.03 -2.39 -20.85
N SER A 19 18.36 -3.48 -21.25
CA SER A 19 18.09 -3.75 -22.69
C SER A 19 17.02 -2.83 -23.31
N PHE A 20 16.69 -1.71 -22.67
CA PHE A 20 16.15 -0.55 -23.40
C PHE A 20 17.26 0.31 -24.02
N ALA A 21 18.53 0.04 -23.70
CA ALA A 21 19.66 0.44 -24.52
C ALA A 21 19.81 -0.53 -25.69
N GLY A 22 18.79 -0.60 -26.55
CA GLY A 22 19.16 -0.55 -27.97
C GLY A 22 19.97 0.73 -28.11
N GLU A 23 21.17 0.66 -28.67
CA GLU A 23 21.96 1.85 -28.98
C GLU A 23 21.00 2.91 -29.52
N CYS A 24 20.77 4.00 -28.77
CA CYS A 24 20.04 5.12 -29.33
C CYS A 24 20.83 5.49 -30.58
N PRO A 25 20.22 5.44 -31.79
CA PRO A 25 20.91 5.92 -32.96
C PRO A 25 21.40 7.32 -32.59
N ALA A 26 22.68 7.60 -32.76
CA ALA A 26 23.20 8.94 -32.59
C ALA A 26 22.47 9.83 -33.61
N THR A 27 21.30 10.36 -33.25
CA THR A 27 20.62 11.35 -34.05
C THR A 27 21.53 12.55 -34.00
N GLY A 28 22.10 12.87 -35.17
CA GLY A 28 23.18 13.83 -35.32
C GLY A 28 22.92 15.11 -34.55
N ALA A 29 24.01 15.71 -34.05
CA ALA A 29 24.04 16.95 -33.32
C ALA A 29 23.17 18.05 -33.97
N GLY A 30 21.90 18.11 -33.59
CA GLY A 30 21.00 19.20 -33.92
C GLY A 30 21.41 20.39 -33.06
N VAL A 31 21.79 21.49 -33.70
CA VAL A 31 22.14 22.74 -33.03
C VAL A 31 20.97 23.13 -32.12
N SER A 32 21.20 23.14 -30.80
CA SER A 32 20.19 23.59 -29.83
C SER A 32 19.83 25.04 -30.15
N ASN A 33 18.63 25.29 -30.68
CA ASN A 33 18.12 26.65 -30.83
C ASN A 33 17.73 27.15 -29.43
N PRO A 34 18.45 28.12 -28.84
CA PRO A 34 18.16 28.62 -27.49
C PRO A 34 16.79 29.30 -27.38
N ASN A 35 16.16 29.63 -28.51
CA ASN A 35 14.83 30.21 -28.58
C ASN A 35 13.74 29.21 -28.98
N ALA A 36 14.09 27.93 -29.19
CA ALA A 36 13.09 26.91 -29.47
C ALA A 36 12.55 26.28 -28.18
N PRO A 37 11.23 26.01 -28.11
CA PRO A 37 10.63 25.27 -26.99
C PRO A 37 11.25 23.87 -26.86
N TYR A 38 11.09 23.20 -25.70
CA TYR A 38 11.61 21.85 -25.39
C TYR A 38 11.65 20.89 -26.61
N GLN A 39 12.82 20.31 -26.91
CA GLN A 39 13.09 19.58 -28.18
C GLN A 39 13.61 18.16 -28.03
N LEU A 40 13.66 17.60 -26.81
CA LEU A 40 14.23 16.25 -26.62
C LEU A 40 13.34 15.21 -27.31
N PRO A 41 13.85 14.45 -28.30
CA PRO A 41 13.11 13.36 -28.91
C PRO A 41 13.16 12.12 -28.02
N GLY A 42 12.18 11.24 -28.19
CA GLY A 42 12.17 9.93 -27.55
C GLY A 42 10.90 9.66 -26.75
N PRO A 43 10.81 8.47 -26.16
CA PRO A 43 9.60 8.01 -25.49
C PRO A 43 9.34 8.87 -24.25
N GLN A 44 8.17 9.51 -24.22
CA GLN A 44 7.67 10.21 -23.04
C GLN A 44 7.07 9.20 -22.04
N VAL A 45 7.37 9.39 -20.75
CA VAL A 45 6.76 8.62 -19.66
C VAL A 45 5.29 8.98 -19.60
N GLU A 46 4.41 8.04 -19.98
CA GLU A 46 3.02 8.30 -20.38
C GLU A 46 2.97 9.45 -21.40
N TYR A 47 2.80 9.17 -22.70
CA TYR A 47 2.78 10.22 -23.73
C TYR A 47 1.82 11.40 -23.39
N ALA A 48 0.72 11.10 -22.70
CA ALA A 48 -0.22 12.09 -22.19
C ALA A 48 0.21 12.86 -20.92
N ALA A 49 1.14 12.33 -20.12
CA ALA A 49 1.62 12.96 -18.89
C ALA A 49 2.71 14.01 -19.12
N ALA A 50 3.34 14.05 -20.30
CA ALA A 50 4.15 15.18 -20.74
C ALA A 50 3.36 16.52 -20.66
N TYR A 51 2.03 16.44 -20.61
CA TYR A 51 1.11 17.55 -20.43
C TYR A 51 0.04 17.23 -19.38
N TRP A 52 0.43 16.82 -18.16
CA TRP A 52 -0.51 16.67 -17.03
C TRP A 52 -1.18 18.01 -16.64
N LEU A 53 -2.15 18.44 -17.44
CA LEU A 53 -2.90 19.70 -17.32
C LEU A 53 -4.20 19.50 -16.54
N ILE A 54 -4.54 18.25 -16.23
CA ILE A 54 -5.78 17.89 -15.54
C ILE A 54 -5.53 17.93 -14.03
N ASN A 55 -6.15 18.90 -13.37
CA ASN A 55 -6.21 18.92 -11.92
C ASN A 55 -7.21 17.86 -11.45
N SER A 56 -6.74 17.03 -10.51
CA SER A 56 -7.58 16.10 -9.78
C SER A 56 -8.80 16.80 -9.17
N LYS A 57 -10.00 16.24 -9.34
CA LYS A 57 -11.21 16.72 -8.65
C LYS A 57 -11.41 16.06 -7.29
N LEU A 58 -10.41 15.31 -6.82
CA LEU A 58 -10.46 14.67 -5.51
C LEU A 58 -10.64 15.71 -4.40
N ARG A 59 -11.61 15.45 -3.54
CA ARG A 59 -11.84 16.15 -2.29
C ARG A 59 -11.81 15.16 -1.15
N VAL A 60 -11.57 15.67 0.06
CA VAL A 60 -11.76 14.88 1.28
C VAL A 60 -13.23 14.42 1.35
N PRO A 61 -13.51 13.12 1.45
CA PRO A 61 -14.85 12.61 1.75
C PRO A 61 -15.39 13.21 3.05
N THR A 62 -16.64 13.67 3.03
CA THR A 62 -17.34 14.05 4.25
C THR A 62 -17.86 12.81 4.96
N LEU A 63 -18.18 12.94 6.24
CA LEU A 63 -18.83 11.85 6.97
C LEU A 63 -20.13 11.39 6.29
N ALA A 64 -20.95 12.34 5.81
CA ALA A 64 -22.20 12.04 5.14
C ALA A 64 -22.01 11.22 3.85
N ASP A 65 -20.94 11.48 3.09
CA ASP A 65 -20.60 10.68 1.91
C ASP A 65 -20.31 9.21 2.30
N ILE A 66 -19.58 9.03 3.40
CA ILE A 66 -19.18 7.70 3.89
C ILE A 66 -20.40 6.97 4.48
N GLU A 67 -21.25 7.66 5.24
CA GLU A 67 -22.49 7.10 5.78
C GLU A 67 -23.44 6.66 4.67
N ALA A 68 -23.54 7.41 3.58
CA ALA A 68 -24.31 7.00 2.40
C ALA A 68 -23.78 5.69 1.78
N GLU A 69 -22.45 5.49 1.76
CA GLU A 69 -21.81 4.27 1.27
C GLU A 69 -21.86 3.09 2.26
N VAL A 70 -21.90 3.37 3.57
CA VAL A 70 -22.04 2.34 4.62
C VAL A 70 -23.49 1.87 4.72
N GLY A 71 -24.45 2.78 4.51
CA GLY A 71 -25.86 2.58 4.81
C GLY A 71 -26.11 2.61 6.32
N LYS A 72 -27.01 1.75 6.79
CA LYS A 72 -27.30 1.65 8.23
C LYS A 72 -26.14 0.97 8.95
N ALA A 73 -25.41 1.73 9.78
CA ALA A 73 -24.37 1.17 10.64
C ALA A 73 -24.95 0.07 11.55
N PRO A 74 -24.39 -1.15 11.54
CA PRO A 74 -24.85 -2.24 12.39
C PRO A 74 -24.54 -1.95 13.85
N ALA A 75 -25.52 -2.21 14.72
CA ALA A 75 -25.29 -2.19 16.16
C ALA A 75 -24.30 -3.29 16.54
N TYR A 76 -23.38 -3.00 17.46
CA TYR A 76 -22.50 -4.06 17.95
C TYR A 76 -23.29 -5.06 18.84
N PRO A 77 -22.94 -6.35 18.84
CA PRO A 77 -23.65 -7.37 19.61
C PRO A 77 -23.67 -7.08 21.11
N ARG A 78 -24.79 -7.40 21.77
CA ARG A 78 -24.98 -7.31 23.23
C ARG A 78 -25.45 -8.60 23.87
N ASP A 79 -25.81 -9.59 23.04
CA ASP A 79 -26.19 -10.90 23.52
C ASP A 79 -24.99 -11.55 24.22
N LYS A 80 -25.22 -12.07 25.42
CA LYS A 80 -24.14 -12.59 26.27
C LYS A 80 -23.46 -13.80 25.61
N THR A 81 -24.24 -14.70 25.01
CA THR A 81 -23.70 -15.90 24.35
C THR A 81 -22.81 -15.53 23.17
N PHE A 82 -23.20 -14.52 22.38
CA PHE A 82 -22.37 -14.00 21.31
C PHE A 82 -21.06 -13.39 21.83
N LEU A 83 -21.15 -12.52 22.84
CA LEU A 83 -19.98 -11.86 23.42
C LEU A 83 -19.02 -12.85 24.08
N ASP A 84 -19.53 -13.85 24.79
CA ASP A 84 -18.73 -14.94 25.37
C ASP A 84 -17.98 -15.72 24.27
N GLY A 85 -18.59 -15.87 23.09
CA GLY A 85 -17.96 -16.47 21.91
C GLY A 85 -16.76 -15.67 21.39
N GLU A 86 -16.91 -14.35 21.22
CA GLU A 86 -15.78 -13.48 20.83
C GLU A 86 -14.67 -13.46 21.90
N ILE A 87 -15.03 -13.50 23.19
CA ILE A 87 -14.05 -13.64 24.28
C ILE A 87 -13.31 -14.98 24.21
N ALA A 88 -14.01 -16.07 23.91
CA ALA A 88 -13.39 -17.38 23.76
C ALA A 88 -12.39 -17.39 22.59
N GLU A 89 -12.69 -16.71 21.48
CA GLU A 89 -11.74 -16.49 20.37
C GLU A 89 -10.49 -15.75 20.86
N LEU A 90 -10.65 -14.61 21.54
CA LEU A 90 -9.54 -13.81 22.08
C LEU A 90 -8.64 -14.63 23.02
N LYS A 91 -9.23 -15.44 23.91
CA LYS A 91 -8.48 -16.34 24.82
C LYS A 91 -7.77 -17.45 24.05
N ASN A 92 -8.40 -18.01 23.02
CA ASN A 92 -7.79 -19.03 22.17
C ASN A 92 -6.57 -18.49 21.41
N LEU A 93 -6.72 -17.32 20.79
CA LEU A 93 -5.64 -16.63 20.09
C LEU A 93 -4.52 -16.28 21.07
N ALA A 94 -4.85 -15.75 22.26
CA ALA A 94 -3.86 -15.45 23.28
C ALA A 94 -3.00 -16.66 23.67
N ALA A 95 -3.60 -17.84 23.82
CA ALA A 95 -2.90 -19.08 24.15
C ALA A 95 -2.01 -19.62 23.01
N ARG A 96 -2.23 -19.17 21.77
CA ARG A 96 -1.55 -19.65 20.56
C ARG A 96 -0.73 -18.57 19.86
N ARG A 97 -0.52 -17.41 20.50
CA ARG A 97 0.21 -16.25 19.93
C ARG A 97 1.59 -16.61 19.40
N ASP A 98 2.25 -17.57 20.04
CA ASP A 98 3.61 -18.01 19.72
C ASP A 98 3.65 -19.24 18.80
N ASN A 99 2.48 -19.78 18.43
CA ASN A 99 2.41 -20.87 17.47
C ASN A 99 2.66 -20.33 16.05
N PRO A 100 3.23 -21.16 15.16
CA PRO A 100 3.33 -20.80 13.75
C PRO A 100 1.95 -20.48 13.17
N LEU A 101 1.87 -19.37 12.43
CA LEU A 101 0.70 -19.03 11.63
C LEU A 101 0.53 -20.04 10.48
N PRO A 102 -0.70 -20.26 9.98
CA PRO A 102 -0.92 -21.09 8.81
C PRO A 102 -0.09 -20.63 7.60
N THR A 103 0.28 -21.57 6.73
CA THR A 103 0.93 -21.25 5.45
C THR A 103 0.07 -20.26 4.66
N ASN A 104 0.71 -19.28 4.02
CA ASN A 104 0.07 -18.23 3.22
C ASN A 104 -0.90 -17.28 3.98
N TYR A 105 -0.88 -17.29 5.32
CA TYR A 105 -1.70 -16.42 6.16
C TYR A 105 -1.28 -14.94 6.09
N VAL A 106 0.02 -14.69 6.06
CA VAL A 106 0.60 -13.33 6.08
C VAL A 106 0.72 -12.82 4.65
N SER A 107 0.34 -11.57 4.43
CA SER A 107 0.57 -10.85 3.18
C SER A 107 2.05 -10.73 2.87
N ASP A 108 2.44 -10.92 1.63
CA ASP A 108 3.83 -10.73 1.22
C ASP A 108 4.28 -9.27 1.36
N PHE A 109 3.34 -8.32 1.35
CA PHE A 109 3.62 -6.90 1.63
C PHE A 109 4.15 -6.65 3.05
N ILE A 110 3.83 -7.53 4.02
CA ILE A 110 4.38 -7.47 5.38
C ILE A 110 5.85 -7.88 5.40
N ASN A 111 6.24 -8.80 4.54
CA ASN A 111 7.60 -9.31 4.46
C ASN A 111 8.46 -8.56 3.43
N LEU A 112 7.93 -7.50 2.82
CA LEU A 112 8.74 -6.63 1.96
C LEU A 112 9.77 -5.89 2.81
N HIS A 113 11.05 -6.07 2.46
CA HIS A 113 12.10 -5.20 2.95
C HIS A 113 12.08 -3.90 2.14
N SER A 114 12.06 -2.75 2.84
CA SER A 114 12.36 -1.49 2.17
C SER A 114 13.78 -1.54 1.62
N PRO A 115 14.06 -1.07 0.39
CA PRO A 115 15.43 -0.77 0.02
C PRO A 115 15.96 0.25 1.03
N PRO A 116 17.14 0.04 1.63
CA PRO A 116 17.68 1.01 2.57
C PRO A 116 17.90 2.33 1.83
N PHE A 117 17.49 3.45 2.44
CA PHE A 117 17.67 4.80 1.89
C PHE A 117 19.12 5.06 1.41
N GLY A 118 20.12 4.46 2.05
CA GLY A 118 21.54 4.56 1.67
C GLY A 118 21.93 3.90 0.34
N ALA A 119 21.12 2.98 -0.19
CA ALA A 119 21.34 2.43 -1.54
C ALA A 119 21.13 3.48 -2.64
N ILE A 120 20.36 4.54 -2.36
CA ILE A 120 20.11 5.67 -3.25
C ILE A 120 21.29 6.68 -3.24
N PHE A 121 22.11 6.66 -2.17
CA PHE A 121 23.12 7.70 -1.92
C PHE A 121 24.56 7.17 -1.86
N ASN A 122 24.86 5.97 -2.36
CA ASN A 122 26.23 5.46 -2.38
C ASN A 122 27.06 6.12 -3.50
N GLY A 123 27.29 7.43 -3.38
CA GLY A 123 28.28 8.17 -4.15
C GLY A 123 29.64 8.03 -3.48
N THR A 124 30.49 7.14 -4.00
CA THR A 124 31.93 7.19 -3.69
C THR A 124 32.65 8.11 -4.70
N PRO A 125 33.75 8.78 -4.31
CA PRO A 125 34.44 9.76 -5.16
C PRO A 125 34.99 9.21 -6.49
N ALA A 126 35.01 7.89 -6.66
CA ALA A 126 35.50 7.21 -7.86
C ALA A 126 34.48 7.16 -9.02
N ARG A 127 33.22 7.59 -8.83
CA ARG A 127 32.19 7.57 -9.87
C ARG A 127 31.35 8.86 -9.85
N PRO A 128 31.74 9.91 -10.59
CA PRO A 128 30.88 11.06 -10.78
C PRO A 128 29.75 10.67 -11.74
N GLN A 129 28.53 11.10 -11.40
CA GLN A 129 27.28 11.01 -12.18
C GLN A 129 26.51 9.68 -12.09
N TYR A 130 25.37 9.75 -11.39
CA TYR A 130 24.05 9.14 -11.68
C TYR A 130 24.00 7.94 -12.66
N ARG A 131 24.81 6.92 -12.44
CA ARG A 131 24.60 5.58 -13.00
C ARG A 131 24.02 4.70 -11.90
N VAL A 132 22.75 4.32 -12.06
CA VAL A 132 22.16 3.21 -11.31
C VAL A 132 22.79 1.94 -11.88
N ASP A 133 23.99 1.62 -11.40
CA ASP A 133 24.70 0.41 -11.81
C ASP A 133 24.03 -0.82 -11.18
N TYR A 134 22.97 -1.28 -11.84
CA TYR A 134 22.28 -2.56 -11.64
C TYR A 134 21.67 -2.80 -10.24
N PRO A 135 20.61 -3.62 -10.17
CA PRO A 135 20.07 -4.07 -8.90
C PRO A 135 21.19 -4.76 -8.12
N THR A 136 21.68 -4.11 -7.07
CA THR A 136 22.88 -4.58 -6.37
C THR A 136 22.62 -5.96 -5.76
N ILE A 137 23.66 -6.65 -5.28
CA ILE A 137 23.59 -7.85 -4.42
C ILE A 137 22.58 -7.70 -3.24
N GLN A 138 22.04 -6.52 -3.00
CA GLN A 138 20.95 -6.23 -2.06
C GLN A 138 19.56 -6.58 -2.61
N ASP A 139 19.29 -6.46 -3.92
CA ASP A 139 18.05 -6.93 -4.56
C ASP A 139 18.00 -8.46 -4.63
N SER A 140 19.16 -9.11 -4.75
CA SER A 140 19.24 -10.56 -4.57
C SER A 140 19.01 -10.99 -3.11
N ARG A 141 19.13 -10.10 -2.12
CA ARG A 141 18.72 -10.39 -0.72
C ARG A 141 17.21 -10.27 -0.52
N ILE A 142 16.50 -9.47 -1.32
CA ILE A 142 15.03 -9.43 -1.37
C ILE A 142 14.46 -10.75 -1.95
N THR A 143 15.23 -11.41 -2.83
CA THR A 143 14.79 -12.64 -3.53
C THR A 143 15.38 -13.95 -3.00
N ARG A 144 16.47 -13.93 -2.21
CA ARG A 144 17.21 -15.16 -1.83
C ARG A 144 17.35 -15.43 -0.33
N LEU A 145 16.79 -14.61 0.56
CA LEU A 145 16.86 -14.90 2.00
C LEU A 145 15.44 -15.02 2.59
N PRO A 146 14.99 -16.24 2.95
CA PRO A 146 13.74 -16.38 3.68
C PRO A 146 14.02 -15.95 5.11
N LYS A 147 13.61 -14.73 5.46
CA LYS A 147 13.22 -14.45 6.83
C LYS A 147 11.91 -13.72 6.78
N THR A 148 10.84 -14.51 6.73
CA THR A 148 9.52 -14.06 7.15
C THR A 148 9.70 -13.29 8.47
N VAL A 149 9.46 -11.98 8.46
CA VAL A 149 9.59 -11.14 9.65
C VAL A 149 8.50 -11.51 10.65
N VAL A 150 7.37 -12.02 10.14
CA VAL A 150 6.18 -12.37 10.90
C VAL A 150 5.81 -13.83 10.64
N THR A 151 6.08 -14.70 11.61
CA THR A 151 5.77 -16.14 11.59
C THR A 151 4.71 -16.53 12.61
N THR A 152 4.44 -15.68 13.59
CA THR A 152 3.52 -15.94 14.70
C THR A 152 2.49 -14.81 14.87
N GLY A 153 1.38 -15.09 15.54
CA GLY A 153 0.37 -14.07 15.86
C GLY A 153 0.92 -12.95 16.75
N ARG A 154 1.91 -13.24 17.60
CA ARG A 154 2.63 -12.25 18.41
C ARG A 154 3.38 -11.25 17.55
N GLU A 155 4.16 -11.74 16.60
CA GLU A 155 4.97 -10.90 15.71
C GLU A 155 4.07 -10.00 14.87
N LEU A 156 2.96 -10.56 14.36
CA LEU A 156 1.96 -9.81 13.62
C LEU A 156 1.37 -8.68 14.48
N ALA A 157 0.96 -9.02 15.71
CA ALA A 157 0.41 -8.05 16.63
C ALA A 157 1.42 -6.95 17.02
N ARG A 158 2.70 -7.28 17.18
CA ARG A 158 3.76 -6.29 17.51
C ARG A 158 4.09 -5.38 16.35
N MET A 159 4.11 -5.91 15.13
CA MET A 159 4.35 -5.11 13.93
C MET A 159 3.39 -3.92 13.83
N PHE A 160 2.13 -4.13 14.20
CA PHE A 160 1.09 -3.11 14.11
C PHE A 160 0.81 -2.37 15.41
N GLU A 161 1.54 -2.60 16.51
CA GLU A 161 1.27 -1.97 17.79
C GLU A 161 1.33 -0.44 17.73
N ILE A 162 2.37 0.10 17.06
CA ILE A 162 2.69 1.53 16.95
C ILE A 162 2.85 1.91 15.46
N GLU A 163 2.07 1.29 14.57
CA GLU A 163 2.14 1.63 13.15
C GLU A 163 1.58 3.04 12.89
N SER A 164 2.29 3.82 12.06
CA SER A 164 1.68 4.99 11.42
C SER A 164 0.61 4.52 10.42
N PRO A 165 -0.61 5.10 10.41
CA PRO A 165 -1.68 4.61 9.56
C PRO A 165 -1.30 4.47 8.08
N GLY A 166 -1.39 3.25 7.55
CA GLY A 166 -1.09 2.90 6.17
C GLY A 166 0.40 2.91 5.81
N LEU A 167 1.30 2.75 6.78
CA LEU A 167 2.74 2.67 6.51
C LEU A 167 3.04 1.49 5.57
N LEU A 168 2.53 0.29 5.87
CA LEU A 168 2.74 -0.87 4.98
C LEU A 168 2.05 -0.73 3.63
N HIS A 169 0.93 -0.01 3.54
CA HIS A 169 0.34 0.32 2.24
C HIS A 169 1.22 1.25 1.41
N ARG A 170 1.98 2.16 2.04
CA ARG A 170 2.99 2.98 1.34
C ARG A 170 4.20 2.13 0.91
N HIS A 171 4.58 1.12 1.69
CA HIS A 171 5.58 0.15 1.24
C HIS A 171 5.09 -0.68 0.04
N ALA A 172 3.83 -1.13 0.06
CA ALA A 172 3.20 -1.79 -1.08
C ALA A 172 3.13 -0.86 -2.31
N LEU A 173 2.76 0.41 -2.12
CA LEU A 173 2.77 1.42 -3.18
C LEU A 173 4.17 1.60 -3.78
N ASN A 174 5.19 1.73 -2.94
CA ASN A 174 6.57 1.83 -3.42
C ASN A 174 6.97 0.59 -4.23
N TRP A 175 6.56 -0.60 -3.81
CA TRP A 175 6.79 -1.83 -4.57
C TRP A 175 6.08 -1.82 -5.93
N PHE A 176 4.83 -1.36 -5.99
CA PHE A 176 4.10 -1.20 -7.25
C PHE A 176 4.81 -0.23 -8.20
N LEU A 177 5.35 0.88 -7.68
CA LEU A 177 5.99 1.91 -8.49
C LEU A 177 7.42 1.55 -8.90
N PHE A 178 8.15 0.80 -8.07
CA PHE A 178 9.58 0.52 -8.27
C PHE A 178 9.89 -0.13 -9.63
N TYR A 179 9.03 -1.03 -10.10
CA TYR A 179 9.21 -1.72 -11.39
C TYR A 179 8.38 -1.13 -12.54
N ARG A 180 7.85 0.08 -12.36
CA ARG A 180 6.93 0.73 -13.29
C ARG A 180 7.43 2.14 -13.67
N PRO A 181 8.63 2.27 -14.26
CA PRO A 181 9.20 3.57 -14.66
C PRO A 181 8.33 4.31 -15.69
N GLU A 182 7.42 3.60 -16.36
CA GLU A 182 6.44 4.17 -17.27
C GLU A 182 5.32 4.96 -16.57
N ILE A 183 5.14 4.86 -15.25
CA ILE A 183 4.14 5.66 -14.51
C ILE A 183 4.70 7.06 -14.25
N SER A 184 3.99 8.08 -14.71
CA SER A 184 4.46 9.47 -14.64
C SER A 184 4.51 10.02 -13.20
N PRO A 185 5.46 10.92 -12.85
CA PRO A 185 5.51 11.52 -11.51
C PRO A 185 4.18 12.16 -11.05
N PRO A 186 3.42 12.88 -11.92
CA PRO A 186 2.10 13.38 -11.56
C PRO A 186 1.08 12.27 -11.22
N ARG A 187 1.07 11.15 -11.96
CA ARG A 187 0.21 10.00 -11.64
C ARG A 187 0.60 9.36 -10.32
N GLN A 188 1.90 9.18 -10.07
CA GLN A 188 2.39 8.67 -8.78
C GLN A 188 1.94 9.55 -7.61
N ALA A 189 2.09 10.88 -7.74
CA ALA A 189 1.64 11.84 -6.72
C ALA A 189 0.13 11.78 -6.50
N ARG A 190 -0.65 11.57 -7.56
CA ARG A 190 -2.10 11.42 -7.50
C ARG A 190 -2.54 10.11 -6.81
N ILE A 191 -1.88 8.99 -7.09
CA ILE A 191 -2.13 7.72 -6.40
C ILE A 191 -1.84 7.90 -4.90
N GLY A 192 -0.72 8.57 -4.56
CA GLY A 192 -0.39 8.95 -3.19
C GLY A 192 -1.46 9.82 -2.53
N LEU A 193 -1.95 10.86 -3.22
CA LEU A 193 -3.04 11.71 -2.74
C LEU A 193 -4.32 10.89 -2.46
N ALA A 194 -4.74 10.02 -3.38
CA ALA A 194 -5.93 9.19 -3.21
C ALA A 194 -5.79 8.21 -2.02
N LEU A 195 -4.59 7.65 -1.82
CA LEU A 195 -4.26 6.81 -0.67
C LEU A 195 -4.38 7.59 0.64
N ASP A 196 -3.78 8.78 0.72
CA ASP A 196 -3.78 9.61 1.93
C ASP A 196 -5.19 10.13 2.27
N LEU A 197 -5.95 10.60 1.27
CA LEU A 197 -7.33 11.03 1.45
C LEU A 197 -8.22 9.90 1.97
N THR A 198 -8.05 8.69 1.41
CA THR A 198 -8.79 7.49 1.80
C THR A 198 -8.50 7.08 3.25
N ILE A 199 -7.22 7.06 3.64
CA ILE A 199 -6.80 6.73 5.01
C ILE A 199 -7.36 7.73 6.01
N TYR A 200 -7.24 9.03 5.71
CA TYR A 200 -7.73 10.09 6.59
C TYR A 200 -9.24 10.01 6.78
N ALA A 201 -9.98 9.89 5.68
CA ALA A 201 -11.45 9.82 5.69
C ALA A 201 -11.98 8.61 6.48
N ALA A 202 -11.36 7.43 6.28
CA ALA A 202 -11.73 6.22 7.00
C ALA A 202 -11.49 6.32 8.51
N LEU A 203 -10.43 7.02 8.94
CA LEU A 203 -10.17 7.27 10.36
C LEU A 203 -11.12 8.30 10.94
N ALA A 204 -11.40 9.40 10.23
CA ALA A 204 -12.38 10.38 10.66
C ALA A 204 -13.77 9.73 10.90
N ALA A 205 -14.22 8.88 9.96
CA ALA A 205 -15.45 8.11 10.12
C ALA A 205 -15.39 7.14 11.30
N ALA A 206 -14.29 6.43 11.50
CA ALA A 206 -14.12 5.55 12.65
C ALA A 206 -14.27 6.28 13.98
N TRP A 207 -13.70 7.49 14.11
CA TRP A 207 -13.85 8.32 15.30
C TRP A 207 -15.28 8.80 15.50
N HIS A 208 -15.98 9.16 14.42
CA HIS A 208 -17.41 9.46 14.52
C HIS A 208 -18.19 8.27 15.09
N TYR A 209 -18.03 7.07 14.50
CA TYR A 209 -18.74 5.88 14.97
C TYR A 209 -18.42 5.50 16.41
N LYS A 210 -17.18 5.74 16.87
CA LYS A 210 -16.78 5.51 18.27
C LYS A 210 -17.54 6.38 19.26
N TRP A 211 -17.87 7.61 18.90
CA TRP A 211 -18.28 8.64 19.87
C TRP A 211 -19.66 9.25 19.64
N ALA A 212 -20.17 9.27 18.41
CA ALA A 212 -21.28 10.14 18.02
C ALA A 212 -22.34 9.50 17.10
N ALA A 213 -22.24 8.22 16.77
CA ALA A 213 -23.20 7.49 15.93
C ALA A 213 -24.38 6.86 16.71
N GLY A 214 -24.59 7.32 17.95
CA GLY A 214 -25.68 6.87 18.81
C GLY A 214 -25.33 5.63 19.66
N PRO A 215 -26.15 5.33 20.68
CA PRO A 215 -25.80 4.38 21.74
C PRO A 215 -25.69 2.93 21.25
N ALA A 216 -26.26 2.59 20.10
CA ALA A 216 -26.18 1.24 19.53
C ALA A 216 -24.83 0.94 18.85
N VAL A 217 -24.07 1.97 18.50
CA VAL A 217 -22.82 1.89 17.72
C VAL A 217 -21.65 2.47 18.51
N SER A 218 -21.85 3.60 19.18
CA SER A 218 -20.81 4.31 19.92
C SER A 218 -20.59 3.75 21.32
N PHE A 219 -19.45 4.13 21.91
CA PHE A 219 -19.06 3.79 23.28
C PHE A 219 -18.98 2.29 23.59
N ARG A 220 -18.74 1.43 22.57
CA ARG A 220 -18.47 0.02 22.84
C ARG A 220 -17.23 -0.12 23.72
N GLN A 221 -17.38 -0.84 24.82
CA GLN A 221 -16.28 -1.22 25.71
C GLN A 221 -15.27 -2.13 25.00
N ARG A 222 -14.02 -2.10 25.45
CA ARG A 222 -12.94 -3.00 25.04
C ARG A 222 -13.16 -4.42 25.58
N PRO A 223 -12.55 -5.45 24.96
CA PRO A 223 -12.66 -6.83 25.45
C PRO A 223 -12.31 -6.99 26.93
N TRP A 224 -11.24 -6.32 27.38
CA TRP A 224 -10.84 -6.37 28.77
C TRP A 224 -11.91 -5.78 29.71
N GLU A 225 -12.59 -4.69 29.34
CA GLU A 225 -13.66 -4.09 30.16
C GLU A 225 -14.88 -5.02 30.33
N TYR A 226 -15.06 -6.00 29.43
CA TYR A 226 -16.08 -7.04 29.55
C TYR A 226 -15.62 -8.22 30.42
N ASP A 227 -14.39 -8.71 30.15
CA ASP A 227 -13.80 -9.85 30.85
C ASP A 227 -12.34 -9.54 31.19
N HIS A 228 -12.08 -9.23 32.46
CA HIS A 228 -10.76 -8.87 32.98
C HIS A 228 -9.73 -10.01 32.89
N THR A 229 -10.14 -11.23 32.53
CA THR A 229 -9.22 -12.36 32.30
C THR A 229 -8.63 -12.37 30.89
N VAL A 230 -9.07 -11.48 29.99
CA VAL A 230 -8.47 -11.32 28.66
C VAL A 230 -7.03 -10.83 28.80
N SER A 231 -6.09 -11.56 28.17
CA SER A 231 -4.70 -11.14 28.08
C SER A 231 -4.52 -10.06 27.03
N VAL A 232 -4.18 -8.85 27.44
CA VAL A 232 -3.81 -7.74 26.53
C VAL A 232 -2.30 -7.75 26.31
N MET A 233 -1.87 -8.10 25.10
CA MET A 233 -0.45 -8.24 24.77
C MET A 233 0.31 -6.92 24.93
N TYR A 234 -0.31 -5.81 24.53
CA TYR A 234 0.30 -4.49 24.54
C TYR A 234 0.53 -3.92 25.94
N ASP A 235 -0.02 -4.54 26.99
CA ASP A 235 0.25 -4.13 28.36
C ASP A 235 1.72 -4.35 28.75
N HIS A 236 2.47 -5.10 27.94
CA HIS A 236 3.91 -5.30 28.09
C HIS A 236 4.69 -4.45 27.09
N VAL A 237 5.82 -3.88 27.54
CA VAL A 237 6.81 -3.30 26.63
C VAL A 237 7.36 -4.36 25.69
N VAL A 238 7.90 -3.95 24.54
CA VAL A 238 8.59 -4.86 23.63
C VAL A 238 9.88 -5.34 24.31
N GLY A 239 10.04 -6.65 24.42
CA GLY A 239 11.23 -7.26 25.02
C GLY A 239 12.45 -7.18 24.09
N ASN A 240 13.63 -7.53 24.61
CA ASN A 240 14.92 -7.39 23.91
C ASN A 240 15.05 -8.23 22.62
N ARG A 241 14.12 -9.17 22.38
CA ARG A 241 14.03 -9.94 21.13
C ARG A 241 13.21 -9.23 20.04
N GLY A 242 12.71 -8.02 20.28
CA GLY A 242 11.95 -7.21 19.32
C GLY A 242 10.48 -7.63 19.15
N THR A 243 10.09 -8.85 19.54
CA THR A 243 8.74 -9.37 19.34
C THR A 243 8.10 -9.93 20.63
N GLY A 244 8.91 -10.31 21.62
CA GLY A 244 8.47 -10.84 22.91
C GLY A 244 7.87 -9.81 23.88
N ASN A 245 7.19 -10.28 24.92
CA ASN A 245 6.77 -9.43 26.04
C ASN A 245 7.94 -9.16 26.99
N GLY A 246 8.19 -7.89 27.28
CA GLY A 246 9.04 -7.44 28.38
C GLY A 246 8.24 -7.17 29.66
N ALA A 247 8.73 -6.23 30.47
CA ALA A 247 8.06 -5.78 31.68
C ALA A 247 6.65 -5.20 31.39
N LEU A 248 5.77 -5.24 32.40
CA LEU A 248 4.49 -4.54 32.34
C LEU A 248 4.74 -3.03 32.20
N ARG A 249 3.97 -2.38 31.34
CA ARG A 249 3.94 -0.91 31.22
C ARG A 249 3.33 -0.34 32.50
N GLY A 250 3.85 0.80 32.96
CA GLY A 250 3.43 1.38 34.25
C GLY A 250 2.09 2.12 34.21
N CYS A 251 1.70 2.71 33.08
CA CYS A 251 0.50 3.53 32.92
C CYS A 251 0.06 3.60 31.44
N PRO A 252 -1.22 3.90 31.17
CA PRO A 252 -2.32 4.07 32.13
C PRO A 252 -2.90 2.74 32.64
N CYS A 253 -3.20 2.60 33.94
CA CYS A 253 -3.85 1.41 34.50
C CYS A 253 -5.35 1.30 34.11
N PRO A 254 -5.99 0.13 34.23
CA PRO A 254 -5.41 -1.20 34.48
C PRO A 254 -4.76 -1.82 33.24
N THR A 255 -5.06 -1.32 32.05
CA THR A 255 -4.58 -1.83 30.75
C THR A 255 -3.74 -0.79 30.01
N PRO A 256 -2.45 -0.66 30.31
CA PRO A 256 -1.58 0.38 29.74
C PRO A 256 -1.35 0.26 28.23
N GLY A 257 -1.56 -0.91 27.65
CA GLY A 257 -1.48 -1.16 26.22
C GLY A 257 -2.79 -0.99 25.46
N THR A 258 -3.92 -0.84 26.15
CA THR A 258 -5.22 -0.65 25.49
C THR A 258 -5.43 0.84 25.14
N PRO A 259 -5.63 1.19 23.86
CA PRO A 259 -5.84 2.58 23.47
C PRO A 259 -7.13 3.17 24.07
N ARG A 260 -7.04 4.43 24.53
CA ARG A 260 -8.10 5.12 25.31
C ARG A 260 -9.17 5.76 24.43
N HIS A 261 -9.84 4.91 23.67
CA HIS A 261 -11.05 5.22 22.90
C HIS A 261 -11.90 3.94 22.74
N PRO A 262 -13.22 4.06 22.49
CA PRO A 262 -14.13 2.94 22.31
C PRO A 262 -13.65 1.93 21.28
N ALA A 263 -14.13 0.69 21.39
CA ALA A 263 -13.69 -0.43 20.58
C ALA A 263 -14.26 -0.37 19.14
N TYR A 264 -15.52 -0.01 18.97
CA TYR A 264 -16.23 -0.16 17.70
C TYR A 264 -16.27 1.12 16.85
N PRO A 265 -15.96 1.05 15.53
CA PRO A 265 -15.22 -0.02 14.84
C PRO A 265 -13.71 0.03 15.12
N SER A 266 -12.95 -0.99 14.73
CA SER A 266 -11.48 -0.95 14.79
C SER A 266 -10.92 0.08 13.81
N GLY A 267 -10.19 1.08 14.31
CA GLY A 267 -9.55 2.11 13.47
C GLY A 267 -8.46 1.52 12.55
N HIS A 268 -7.77 0.47 12.99
CA HIS A 268 -6.80 -0.23 12.13
C HIS A 268 -7.49 -0.91 10.95
N SER A 269 -8.67 -1.48 11.20
CA SER A 269 -9.46 -2.15 10.16
C SER A 269 -10.12 -1.15 9.21
N THR A 270 -10.43 0.08 9.66
CA THR A 270 -10.94 1.12 8.75
C THR A 270 -9.87 1.57 7.77
N TYR A 271 -8.71 2.07 8.24
CA TYR A 271 -7.71 2.59 7.30
C TYR A 271 -7.12 1.49 6.42
N SER A 272 -6.93 0.27 6.94
CA SER A 272 -6.28 -0.80 6.17
C SER A 272 -7.16 -1.26 5.01
N ALA A 273 -8.47 -1.41 5.24
CA ALA A 273 -9.42 -1.77 4.20
C ALA A 273 -9.60 -0.65 3.18
N ALA A 274 -9.57 0.61 3.64
CA ALA A 274 -9.63 1.77 2.77
C ALA A 274 -8.41 1.83 1.84
N ALA A 275 -7.21 1.74 2.41
CA ALA A 275 -5.94 1.76 1.69
C ALA A 275 -5.79 0.58 0.71
N SER A 276 -6.19 -0.64 1.10
CA SER A 276 -6.17 -1.79 0.20
C SER A 276 -7.16 -1.63 -0.96
N ALA A 277 -8.37 -1.13 -0.69
CA ALA A 277 -9.37 -0.93 -1.73
C ALA A 277 -8.94 0.12 -2.78
N ILE A 278 -8.35 1.24 -2.35
CA ILE A 278 -7.90 2.28 -3.28
C ILE A 278 -6.68 1.83 -4.09
N LEU A 279 -5.75 1.07 -3.50
CA LEU A 279 -4.62 0.50 -4.26
C LEU A 279 -5.09 -0.58 -5.25
N LYS A 280 -6.10 -1.39 -4.90
CA LYS A 280 -6.73 -2.35 -5.82
C LYS A 280 -7.43 -1.67 -7.00
N TYR A 281 -7.96 -0.47 -6.80
CA TYR A 281 -8.52 0.33 -7.90
C TYR A 281 -7.41 0.69 -8.90
N PHE A 282 -6.30 1.27 -8.44
CA PHE A 282 -5.21 1.67 -9.33
C PHE A 282 -4.47 0.48 -9.96
N PHE A 283 -4.16 -0.58 -9.20
CA PHE A 283 -3.32 -1.69 -9.67
C PHE A 283 -4.17 -2.96 -9.85
N ARG A 284 -4.60 -3.22 -11.10
CA ARG A 284 -5.48 -4.35 -11.44
C ARG A 284 -4.74 -5.67 -11.67
N ASP A 285 -3.89 -6.05 -10.71
CA ASP A 285 -3.17 -7.32 -10.71
C ASP A 285 -3.79 -8.28 -9.68
N GLU A 286 -4.17 -9.49 -10.09
CA GLU A 286 -4.92 -10.42 -9.23
C GLU A 286 -4.12 -10.88 -8.00
N TYR A 287 -2.82 -11.10 -8.19
CA TYR A 287 -1.92 -11.47 -7.10
C TYR A 287 -1.79 -10.32 -6.11
N ALA A 288 -1.50 -9.12 -6.58
CA ALA A 288 -1.44 -7.90 -5.79
C ALA A 288 -2.74 -7.65 -5.02
N ALA A 289 -3.89 -7.81 -5.68
CA ALA A 289 -5.19 -7.66 -5.06
C ALA A 289 -5.38 -8.64 -3.90
N THR A 290 -5.01 -9.91 -4.10
CA THR A 290 -5.02 -10.94 -3.06
C THR A 290 -4.12 -10.56 -1.88
N GLN A 291 -2.91 -10.06 -2.16
CA GLN A 291 -1.97 -9.64 -1.11
C GLN A 291 -2.43 -8.38 -0.37
N LEU A 292 -3.12 -7.45 -1.04
CA LEU A 292 -3.74 -6.27 -0.42
C LEU A 292 -4.93 -6.66 0.47
N ASP A 293 -5.73 -7.65 0.06
CA ASP A 293 -6.82 -8.18 0.90
C ASP A 293 -6.24 -8.84 2.16
N LYS A 294 -5.21 -9.70 2.01
CA LYS A 294 -4.48 -10.26 3.15
C LYS A 294 -3.89 -9.17 4.04
N LEU A 295 -3.28 -8.14 3.47
CA LEU A 295 -2.68 -7.04 4.25
C LEU A 295 -3.74 -6.34 5.10
N CYS A 296 -4.92 -6.07 4.55
CA CYS A 296 -5.98 -5.40 5.30
C CYS A 296 -6.53 -6.26 6.44
N ASP A 297 -6.70 -7.57 6.20
CA ASP A 297 -7.09 -8.56 7.22
C ASP A 297 -6.02 -8.65 8.29
N ASN A 298 -4.76 -8.91 7.91
CA ASN A 298 -3.64 -9.07 8.83
C ASN A 298 -3.47 -7.87 9.79
N ILE A 299 -3.64 -6.63 9.31
CA ILE A 299 -3.60 -5.41 10.14
C ILE A 299 -4.74 -5.37 11.16
N GLY A 300 -5.94 -5.80 10.77
CA GLY A 300 -7.08 -5.86 11.68
C GLY A 300 -6.99 -7.01 12.68
N GLU A 301 -6.65 -8.21 12.19
CA GLU A 301 -6.38 -9.42 12.97
C GLU A 301 -5.31 -9.20 14.02
N ALA A 302 -4.25 -8.44 13.70
CA ALA A 302 -3.19 -8.08 14.64
C ALA A 302 -3.75 -7.51 15.95
N ARG A 303 -4.88 -6.80 15.90
CA ARG A 303 -5.51 -6.19 17.07
C ARG A 303 -6.29 -7.18 17.92
N ILE A 304 -6.80 -8.24 17.28
CA ILE A 304 -7.52 -9.35 17.92
C ILE A 304 -6.49 -10.30 18.54
N TRP A 305 -5.43 -10.62 17.80
CA TRP A 305 -4.23 -11.27 18.35
C TRP A 305 -3.71 -10.54 19.58
N ALA A 306 -3.69 -9.21 19.59
CA ALA A 306 -3.27 -8.42 20.75
C ALA A 306 -4.26 -8.39 21.92
N GLY A 307 -5.51 -8.82 21.73
CA GLY A 307 -6.53 -8.86 22.76
C GLY A 307 -7.30 -7.54 22.97
N ILE A 308 -7.26 -6.59 22.03
CA ILE A 308 -7.82 -5.24 22.25
C ILE A 308 -9.05 -4.89 21.41
N HIS A 309 -9.41 -5.73 20.43
CA HIS A 309 -10.58 -5.53 19.56
C HIS A 309 -11.38 -6.83 19.44
N TRP A 310 -12.69 -6.67 19.25
CA TRP A 310 -13.62 -7.75 18.97
C TRP A 310 -13.57 -8.12 17.47
N ARG A 311 -13.97 -9.35 17.10
CA ARG A 311 -14.11 -9.79 15.69
C ARG A 311 -15.02 -8.84 14.92
N THR A 312 -16.15 -8.51 15.52
CA THR A 312 -17.14 -7.60 14.95
C THR A 312 -16.64 -6.15 14.81
N ASP A 313 -15.69 -5.70 15.65
CA ASP A 313 -15.04 -4.39 15.44
C ASP A 313 -14.23 -4.36 14.14
N HIS A 314 -13.56 -5.48 13.84
CA HIS A 314 -12.76 -5.63 12.64
C HIS A 314 -13.64 -5.64 11.40
N GLU A 315 -14.69 -6.46 11.38
CA GLU A 315 -15.61 -6.61 10.26
C GLU A 315 -16.30 -5.29 9.89
N PHE A 316 -16.90 -4.60 10.88
CA PHE A 316 -17.52 -3.31 10.63
C PHE A 316 -16.47 -2.26 10.25
N GLY A 317 -15.28 -2.31 10.86
CA GLY A 317 -14.20 -1.40 10.50
C GLY A 317 -13.81 -1.52 9.03
N GLN A 318 -13.68 -2.74 8.52
CA GLN A 318 -13.40 -2.93 7.11
C GLN A 318 -14.55 -2.45 6.19
N GLN A 319 -15.81 -2.61 6.62
CA GLN A 319 -16.95 -2.07 5.87
C GLN A 319 -16.86 -0.55 5.73
N VAL A 320 -16.55 0.16 6.83
CA VAL A 320 -16.33 1.62 6.82
C VAL A 320 -15.15 2.01 5.93
N GLY A 321 -14.04 1.28 6.00
CA GLY A 321 -12.86 1.52 5.16
C GLY A 321 -13.16 1.38 3.66
N ARG A 322 -13.81 0.28 3.27
CA ARG A 322 -14.25 0.04 1.88
C ARG A 322 -15.24 1.11 1.40
N ALA A 323 -16.13 1.57 2.28
CA ALA A 323 -17.05 2.67 1.98
C ALA A 323 -16.32 3.99 1.70
N ALA A 324 -15.34 4.35 2.52
CA ALA A 324 -14.52 5.55 2.30
C ALA A 324 -13.76 5.49 0.96
N ALA A 325 -13.18 4.34 0.63
CA ALA A 325 -12.53 4.13 -0.67
C ALA A 325 -13.52 4.27 -1.84
N ARG A 326 -14.74 3.73 -1.74
CA ARG A 326 -15.79 3.87 -2.78
C ARG A 326 -16.13 5.32 -3.07
N VAL A 327 -16.19 6.19 -2.05
CA VAL A 327 -16.43 7.63 -2.26
C VAL A 327 -15.34 8.24 -3.14
N ILE A 328 -14.07 7.90 -2.88
CA ILE A 328 -12.94 8.44 -3.63
C ILE A 328 -12.85 7.82 -5.02
N ILE A 329 -13.11 6.53 -5.17
CA ILE A 329 -13.20 5.85 -6.46
C ILE A 329 -14.24 6.54 -7.36
N LYS A 330 -15.44 6.84 -6.83
CA LYS A 330 -16.45 7.60 -7.58
C LYS A 330 -15.99 9.00 -7.99
N GLN A 331 -15.11 9.64 -7.22
CA GLN A 331 -14.50 10.93 -7.60
C GLN A 331 -13.43 10.76 -8.68
N LEU A 332 -12.62 9.70 -8.61
CA LEU A 332 -11.62 9.34 -9.64
C LEU A 332 -12.33 9.05 -10.98
N GLU A 333 -13.39 8.25 -10.96
CA GLU A 333 -14.19 7.94 -12.16
C GLU A 333 -14.86 9.18 -12.78
N ALA A 334 -15.00 10.28 -12.01
CA ALA A 334 -15.62 11.52 -12.45
C ALA A 334 -14.63 12.63 -12.86
N ASP A 335 -13.31 12.40 -12.77
CA ASP A 335 -12.30 13.44 -13.02
C ASP A 335 -11.61 13.39 -14.39
N CYS A 336 -12.06 12.49 -15.26
CA CYS A 336 -11.77 12.45 -16.70
C CYS A 336 -10.28 12.33 -17.04
N ILE A 337 -9.49 11.73 -16.16
CA ILE A 337 -8.07 11.49 -16.42
C ILE A 337 -7.92 10.43 -17.52
N PRO A 338 -7.10 10.68 -18.56
CA PRO A 338 -6.86 9.73 -19.63
C PRO A 338 -6.39 8.37 -19.12
N VAL A 339 -6.82 7.33 -19.85
CA VAL A 339 -6.36 5.95 -19.68
C VAL A 339 -4.83 5.91 -19.67
N PHE A 340 -4.29 5.08 -18.78
CA PHE A 340 -2.87 4.81 -18.73
C PHE A 340 -2.40 4.16 -20.04
N ASP A 341 -1.43 4.79 -20.70
CA ASP A 341 -0.81 4.25 -21.91
C ASP A 341 0.34 3.29 -21.54
N ASP A 342 0.10 1.99 -21.70
CA ASP A 342 1.03 0.93 -21.32
C ASP A 342 2.01 0.54 -22.45
N ARG A 343 2.05 1.31 -23.55
CA ARG A 343 2.94 1.01 -24.69
C ARG A 343 4.41 1.14 -24.28
N PRO A 344 5.29 0.20 -24.71
CA PRO A 344 6.69 0.23 -24.34
C PRO A 344 7.43 1.40 -25.00
N CYS A 345 8.43 1.95 -24.32
CA CYS A 345 9.29 3.03 -24.82
C CYS A 345 9.89 2.75 -26.22
N SER A 346 10.12 1.48 -26.56
CA SER A 346 10.65 1.06 -27.86
C SER A 346 9.68 1.26 -29.02
N ALA A 347 8.39 1.44 -28.75
CA ALA A 347 7.39 1.77 -29.78
C ALA A 347 7.47 3.23 -30.25
N HIS A 348 8.17 4.09 -29.51
CA HIS A 348 8.16 5.55 -29.67
C HIS A 348 9.56 6.21 -29.60
N PRO A 349 10.58 5.68 -30.32
CA PRO A 349 11.96 6.14 -30.17
C PRO A 349 12.22 7.55 -30.71
N ASN A 350 11.34 8.05 -31.58
CA ASN A 350 11.48 9.35 -32.26
C ASN A 350 10.25 10.23 -32.08
N ASP A 351 9.38 9.92 -31.11
CA ASP A 351 8.19 10.73 -30.87
C ASP A 351 8.62 12.16 -30.54
N PRO A 352 8.07 13.17 -31.24
CA PRO A 352 8.38 14.55 -30.95
C PRO A 352 7.76 14.94 -29.61
N PRO A 353 8.30 15.98 -28.94
CA PRO A 353 7.63 16.58 -27.81
C PRO A 353 6.22 17.09 -28.21
N PRO A 354 5.29 17.22 -27.25
CA PRO A 354 3.93 17.68 -27.54
C PRO A 354 3.91 19.00 -28.32
N SER A 355 3.15 19.06 -29.40
CA SER A 355 2.94 20.28 -30.17
C SER A 355 1.99 21.24 -29.45
N ALA A 356 1.94 22.50 -29.89
CA ALA A 356 0.95 23.45 -29.39
C ALA A 356 -0.49 22.99 -29.62
N ALA A 357 -0.74 22.21 -30.69
CA ALA A 357 -2.05 21.63 -30.97
C ALA A 357 -2.40 20.51 -29.98
N ASP A 358 -1.44 19.67 -29.60
CA ASP A 358 -1.63 18.61 -28.61
C ASP A 358 -1.96 19.21 -27.23
N LEU A 359 -1.25 20.28 -26.84
CA LEU A 359 -1.52 21.02 -25.61
C LEU A 359 -2.92 21.67 -25.62
N ALA A 360 -3.32 22.26 -26.75
CA ALA A 360 -4.65 22.85 -26.90
C ALA A 360 -5.75 21.78 -26.84
N ALA A 361 -5.53 20.62 -27.45
CA ALA A 361 -6.46 19.49 -27.39
C ALA A 361 -6.59 18.93 -25.97
N ALA A 362 -5.49 18.79 -25.25
CA ALA A 362 -5.50 18.37 -23.85
C ALA A 362 -6.24 19.35 -22.93
N GLU A 363 -6.02 20.66 -23.12
CA GLU A 363 -6.73 21.71 -22.40
C GLU A 363 -8.24 21.75 -22.72
N ALA A 364 -8.61 21.38 -23.95
CA ALA A 364 -10.01 21.21 -24.34
C ALA A 364 -10.62 19.95 -23.69
N ALA A 365 -9.91 18.83 -23.70
CA ALA A 365 -10.34 17.58 -23.07
C ALA A 365 -10.53 17.73 -21.56
N ARG A 366 -9.67 18.52 -20.89
CA ARG A 366 -9.83 18.90 -19.47
C ARG A 366 -11.19 19.53 -19.15
N LYS A 367 -11.79 20.24 -20.12
CA LYS A 367 -13.07 20.95 -19.96
C LYS A 367 -14.28 20.09 -20.40
N ALA A 368 -14.03 18.98 -21.08
CA ALA A 368 -15.08 18.11 -21.58
C ALA A 368 -15.63 17.17 -20.48
N PRO A 369 -16.89 16.70 -20.60
CA PRO A 369 -17.40 15.61 -19.77
C PRO A 369 -16.62 14.32 -19.98
N CYS A 370 -16.46 13.49 -18.94
CA CYS A 370 -15.69 12.25 -19.04
C CYS A 370 -16.37 11.26 -20.00
N ALA A 371 -15.60 10.65 -20.90
CA ALA A 371 -16.06 9.52 -21.70
C ALA A 371 -15.90 8.23 -20.87
N HIS A 372 -17.00 7.49 -20.69
CA HIS A 372 -17.16 6.16 -20.07
C HIS A 372 -16.55 5.90 -18.66
N PRO A 373 -17.33 5.43 -17.66
CA PRO A 373 -16.86 5.11 -16.30
C PRO A 373 -15.89 3.92 -16.19
N ASP A 374 -15.69 3.13 -17.25
CA ASP A 374 -14.93 1.88 -17.18
C ASP A 374 -13.44 2.01 -17.57
N ASP A 375 -13.05 3.15 -18.16
CA ASP A 375 -11.72 3.43 -18.73
C ASP A 375 -11.00 4.58 -18.00
N HIS A 376 -10.84 4.48 -16.67
CA HIS A 376 -10.17 5.52 -15.86
C HIS A 376 -8.96 5.00 -15.11
N ASP A 377 -7.79 5.64 -15.29
CA ASP A 377 -6.62 5.67 -14.38
C ASP A 377 -6.09 4.31 -13.84
N ASN A 378 -6.63 3.20 -14.34
CA ASN A 378 -6.26 1.86 -13.93
C ASN A 378 -4.95 1.51 -14.62
N ILE A 379 -4.06 0.93 -13.83
CA ILE A 379 -2.77 0.45 -14.28
C ILE A 379 -2.91 -1.06 -14.49
N PRO A 380 -2.83 -1.55 -15.74
CA PRO A 380 -2.96 -2.98 -16.01
C PRO A 380 -1.81 -3.77 -15.37
N PRO A 381 -1.99 -5.10 -15.21
CA PRO A 381 -0.91 -5.99 -14.84
C PRO A 381 0.28 -5.80 -15.77
N ARG A 382 1.47 -6.02 -15.24
CA ARG A 382 2.68 -5.98 -16.04
C ARG A 382 2.58 -7.04 -17.16
N ARG A 383 2.78 -6.64 -18.41
CA ARG A 383 2.87 -7.62 -19.51
C ARG A 383 4.01 -8.61 -19.21
N PRO A 384 3.78 -9.93 -19.31
CA PRO A 384 4.83 -10.90 -19.08
C PRO A 384 5.97 -10.61 -20.04
N ARG A 385 7.16 -10.30 -19.50
CA ARG A 385 8.40 -10.36 -20.30
C ARG A 385 8.48 -11.81 -20.81
N GLY A 386 8.54 -11.99 -22.13
CA GLY A 386 8.41 -13.29 -22.78
C GLY A 386 9.10 -14.42 -22.01
N LYS A 387 8.38 -15.52 -21.82
CA LYS A 387 8.79 -16.77 -21.15
C LYS A 387 9.95 -16.63 -20.15
N ARG A 388 9.66 -16.10 -18.97
CA ARG A 388 10.21 -16.71 -17.75
C ARG A 388 9.02 -17.02 -16.86
N GLU A 389 8.78 -18.31 -16.69
CA GLU A 389 7.96 -18.85 -15.62
C GLU A 389 8.40 -18.15 -14.34
N LEU A 390 7.60 -17.21 -13.86
CA LEU A 390 7.60 -16.89 -12.45
C LEU A 390 7.13 -18.18 -11.80
N GLY A 391 8.11 -18.97 -11.34
CA GLY A 391 7.85 -20.12 -10.51
C GLY A 391 6.85 -19.71 -9.45
N VAL A 392 5.80 -20.52 -9.34
CA VAL A 392 4.89 -20.55 -8.21
C VAL A 392 5.74 -20.40 -6.95
N PHE A 393 5.55 -19.31 -6.22
CA PHE A 393 6.10 -19.14 -4.88
C PHE A 393 5.12 -19.74 -3.86
#